data_AF-A0A970BUU7-F1
#
_entry.id   AF-A0A970BUU7-F1
#
_cell.length_a   1.000
_cell.length_b   1.000
_cell.length_c   1.000
_cell.angle_alpha   90.00
_cell.angle_beta   90.00
_cell.angle_gamma   90.00
#
_symmetry.space_group_name_H-M   'P 1'
#
loop_
_entity.id
_entity.type
_entity.pdbx_description
1 polymer ?
#
loop_
_entity_poly.entity_id
_entity_poly.type
_entity_poly.pdbx_seq_one_letter_code
_entity_poly.pdbx_strand_id
1 'polypeptide(L)'
;MTEYLSAYHRSLADPETFSVSWELVPGRGSVESAQQAVIRSAEEAAAGGRVHALTLTDNPGGNPAISAEMLGAEISSLGVEPLVHFTCKDKNRNQLEALLYGLERATVRNFLVMSGDYTYTGYQGRSKPVFDLDPTQLFGLISALNEGLEVPILGRSTTLSQMHLYAGAVVSPFKALESEVMGQYFKLRQKLEAGAQFIVTQLGYDARKFH
;
A
#
# COMPACT_ATOMS: atom_id res chain seq x y z
N MET A 1 6.11 -1.37 23.34
CA MET A 1 5.94 -1.92 21.97
C MET A 1 4.60 -1.56 21.33
N THR A 2 3.58 -1.09 22.07
CA THR A 2 2.23 -0.76 21.54
C THR A 2 2.08 0.65 20.95
N GLU A 3 3.05 1.54 21.13
CA GLU A 3 2.93 2.98 20.82
C GLU A 3 2.91 3.29 19.30
N TYR A 4 3.39 2.38 18.46
CA TYR A 4 3.53 2.60 17.02
C TYR A 4 2.51 1.86 16.15
N LEU A 5 1.68 1.01 16.75
CA LEU A 5 0.67 0.24 16.01
C LEU A 5 -0.46 1.19 15.56
N SER A 6 -0.74 1.19 14.25
CA SER A 6 -1.91 1.88 13.69
C SER A 6 -3.22 1.28 14.22
N ALA A 7 -4.32 2.04 14.16
CA ALA A 7 -5.64 1.50 14.50
C ALA A 7 -6.00 0.30 13.60
N TYR A 8 -5.61 0.35 12.33
CA TYR A 8 -5.82 -0.73 11.37
C TYR A 8 -5.04 -2.01 11.71
N HIS A 9 -3.78 -1.88 12.13
CA HIS A 9 -3.02 -3.05 12.59
C HIS A 9 -3.68 -3.67 13.82
N ARG A 10 -4.06 -2.85 14.81
CA ARG A 10 -4.75 -3.35 16.01
C ARG A 10 -6.05 -4.08 15.66
N SER A 11 -6.84 -3.58 14.72
CA SER A 11 -8.10 -4.22 14.31
C SER A 11 -7.90 -5.54 13.58
N LEU A 12 -6.78 -5.72 12.87
CA LEU A 12 -6.45 -7.01 12.24
C LEU A 12 -5.85 -8.02 13.23
N ALA A 13 -5.21 -7.56 14.29
CA ALA A 13 -4.61 -8.42 15.31
C ALA A 13 -5.60 -8.90 16.38
N ASP A 14 -6.73 -8.20 16.53
CA ASP A 14 -7.77 -8.52 17.52
C ASP A 14 -8.84 -9.45 16.92
N PRO A 15 -8.95 -10.72 17.37
CA PRO A 15 -9.96 -11.65 16.85
C PRO A 15 -11.40 -11.27 17.20
N GLU A 16 -11.63 -10.40 18.18
CA GLU A 16 -12.96 -9.91 18.54
C GLU A 16 -13.39 -8.71 17.68
N THR A 17 -12.47 -8.15 16.88
CA THR A 17 -12.74 -7.00 16.02
C THR A 17 -12.97 -7.45 14.57
N PHE A 18 -14.14 -7.11 14.02
CA PHE A 18 -14.37 -7.20 12.58
C PHE A 18 -13.75 -5.99 11.88
N SER A 19 -12.55 -6.15 11.33
CA SER A 19 -11.83 -5.08 10.63
C SER A 19 -12.54 -4.70 9.32
N VAL A 20 -12.67 -3.40 9.07
CA VAL A 20 -13.37 -2.84 7.90
C VAL A 20 -12.47 -1.82 7.23
N SER A 21 -12.15 -2.04 5.95
CA SER A 21 -11.49 -1.06 5.09
C SER A 21 -12.45 -0.56 4.01
N TRP A 22 -12.32 0.70 3.60
CA TRP A 22 -13.09 1.28 2.49
C TRP A 22 -12.16 1.83 1.41
N GLU A 23 -12.27 1.28 0.20
CA GLU A 23 -11.48 1.68 -0.97
C GLU A 23 -12.03 2.92 -1.66
N LEU A 24 -11.14 3.89 -1.88
CA LEU A 24 -11.40 5.14 -2.57
C LEU A 24 -10.52 5.24 -3.82
N VAL A 25 -11.13 5.65 -4.93
CA VAL A 25 -10.45 5.84 -6.21
C VAL A 25 -10.41 7.35 -6.49
N PRO A 26 -9.27 8.02 -6.22
CA PRO A 26 -9.24 9.48 -6.18
C PRO A 26 -9.26 10.14 -7.56
N GLY A 27 -8.92 9.40 -8.62
CA GLY A 27 -9.01 9.86 -10.00
C GLY A 27 -7.97 10.93 -10.39
N ARG A 28 -8.09 11.42 -11.63
CA ARG A 28 -7.17 12.41 -12.20
C ARG A 28 -7.56 13.83 -11.80
N GLY A 29 -6.56 14.64 -11.49
CA GLY A 29 -6.73 16.04 -11.11
C GLY A 29 -6.14 16.36 -9.73
N SER A 30 -6.36 17.57 -9.24
CA SER A 30 -5.94 18.02 -7.91
C SER A 30 -7.08 18.49 -7.00
N VAL A 31 -8.14 19.12 -7.52
CA VAL A 31 -9.18 19.81 -6.74
C VAL A 31 -10.61 19.62 -7.32
N GLU A 32 -10.80 18.57 -8.09
CA GLU A 32 -12.07 18.22 -8.73
C GLU A 32 -13.00 17.51 -7.76
N SER A 33 -14.24 17.25 -8.20
CA SER A 33 -15.27 16.62 -7.38
C SER A 33 -14.87 15.24 -6.83
N ALA A 34 -14.02 14.50 -7.56
CA ALA A 34 -13.53 13.19 -7.15
C ALA A 34 -12.59 13.30 -5.93
N GLN A 35 -11.60 14.19 -5.97
CA GLN A 35 -10.65 14.41 -4.88
C GLN A 35 -11.36 15.01 -3.66
N GLN A 36 -12.29 15.94 -3.87
CA GLN A 36 -13.12 16.45 -2.77
C GLN A 36 -14.00 15.37 -2.15
N ALA A 37 -14.50 14.41 -2.93
CA ALA A 37 -15.28 13.29 -2.41
C ALA A 37 -14.43 12.34 -1.55
N VAL A 38 -13.15 12.15 -1.89
CA VAL A 38 -12.20 11.38 -1.08
C VAL A 38 -12.02 12.01 0.29
N ILE A 39 -11.79 13.34 0.34
CA ILE A 39 -11.63 14.06 1.61
C ILE A 39 -12.90 13.99 2.46
N ARG A 40 -14.08 14.22 1.87
CA ARG A 40 -15.35 14.05 2.59
C ARG A 40 -15.54 12.63 3.12
N SER A 41 -15.18 11.62 2.34
CA SER A 41 -15.25 10.21 2.78
C SER A 41 -14.31 9.95 3.96
N ALA A 42 -13.15 10.62 4.01
CA ALA A 42 -12.23 10.57 5.15
C ALA A 42 -12.80 11.22 6.41
N GLU A 43 -13.40 12.39 6.29
CA GLU A 43 -14.08 13.06 7.40
C GLU A 43 -15.24 12.20 7.94
N GLU A 44 -16.05 11.62 7.05
CA GLU A 44 -17.16 10.73 7.42
C GLU A 44 -16.66 9.44 8.10
N ALA A 45 -15.60 8.82 7.58
CA ALA A 45 -15.00 7.62 8.15
C ALA A 45 -14.45 7.89 9.56
N ALA A 46 -13.74 9.01 9.74
CA ALA A 46 -13.21 9.44 11.03
C ALA A 46 -14.32 9.69 12.06
N ALA A 47 -15.38 10.40 11.66
CA ALA A 47 -16.52 10.69 12.53
C ALA A 47 -17.34 9.45 12.89
N GLY A 48 -17.45 8.49 11.96
CA GLY A 48 -18.28 7.30 12.13
C GLY A 48 -17.67 6.21 13.00
N GLY A 49 -16.33 6.12 13.08
CA GLY A 49 -15.62 5.16 13.94
C GLY A 49 -15.81 3.67 13.57
N ARG A 50 -16.38 3.37 12.40
CA ARG A 50 -16.63 1.99 11.91
C ARG A 50 -15.60 1.51 10.89
N VAL A 51 -14.89 2.43 10.27
CA VAL A 51 -13.88 2.17 9.24
C VAL A 51 -12.51 2.23 9.90
N HIS A 52 -11.76 1.14 9.79
CA HIS A 52 -10.44 0.99 10.40
C HIS A 52 -9.32 1.47 9.49
N ALA A 53 -9.55 1.48 8.16
CA ALA A 53 -8.65 2.10 7.20
C ALA A 53 -9.39 2.58 5.94
N LEU A 54 -8.92 3.70 5.38
CA LEU A 54 -9.27 4.12 4.03
C LEU A 54 -8.18 3.71 3.06
N THR A 55 -8.51 2.87 2.10
CA THR A 55 -7.53 2.41 1.12
C THR A 55 -7.55 3.29 -0.13
N LEU A 56 -6.36 3.71 -0.57
CA LEU A 56 -6.19 4.75 -1.58
C LEU A 56 -5.49 4.18 -2.81
N THR A 57 -6.20 4.14 -3.94
CA THR A 57 -5.69 3.52 -5.17
C THR A 57 -4.67 4.41 -5.89
N ASP A 58 -3.47 3.88 -6.14
CA ASP A 58 -2.39 4.54 -6.89
C ASP A 58 -2.50 4.32 -8.40
N ASN A 59 -2.76 5.39 -9.14
CA ASN A 59 -2.81 5.44 -10.60
C ASN A 59 -3.63 4.27 -11.20
N PRO A 60 -4.95 4.20 -10.92
CA PRO A 60 -5.82 3.08 -11.30
C PRO A 60 -5.78 2.79 -12.80
N GLY A 61 -5.61 1.51 -13.16
CA GLY A 61 -5.51 1.10 -14.57
C GLY A 61 -4.25 1.62 -15.28
N GLY A 62 -3.24 2.06 -14.53
CA GLY A 62 -2.01 2.63 -15.08
C GLY A 62 -2.19 4.01 -15.70
N ASN A 63 -3.22 4.74 -15.27
CA ASN A 63 -3.51 6.11 -15.70
C ASN A 63 -3.05 7.12 -14.64
N PRO A 64 -2.52 8.29 -15.04
CA PRO A 64 -2.18 9.35 -14.10
C PRO A 64 -3.38 9.77 -13.25
N ALA A 65 -3.22 9.70 -11.94
CA ALA A 65 -4.13 10.17 -10.93
C ALA A 65 -3.39 11.08 -9.93
N ILE A 66 -4.12 11.70 -9.01
CA ILE A 66 -3.49 12.30 -7.83
C ILE A 66 -2.72 11.22 -7.05
N SER A 67 -1.58 11.60 -6.46
CA SER A 67 -0.73 10.68 -5.70
C SER A 67 -1.48 10.15 -4.47
N ALA A 68 -1.58 8.82 -4.39
CA ALA A 68 -2.16 8.14 -3.24
C ALA A 68 -1.32 8.35 -1.96
N GLU A 69 0.00 8.50 -2.12
CA GLU A 69 0.93 8.81 -1.04
C GLU A 69 0.64 10.19 -0.42
N MET A 70 0.46 11.22 -1.27
CA MET A 70 0.15 12.58 -0.81
C MET A 70 -1.23 12.65 -0.15
N LEU A 71 -2.24 12.00 -0.75
CA LEU A 71 -3.56 11.89 -0.12
C LEU A 71 -3.51 11.13 1.20
N GLY A 72 -2.68 10.09 1.29
CA GLY A 72 -2.47 9.36 2.53
C GLY A 72 -1.96 10.27 3.65
N ALA A 73 -0.99 11.13 3.35
CA ALA A 73 -0.47 12.09 4.32
C ALA A 73 -1.54 13.12 4.75
N GLU A 74 -2.34 13.62 3.82
CA GLU A 74 -3.46 14.53 4.12
C GLU A 74 -4.52 13.84 5.01
N ILE A 75 -4.95 12.65 4.63
CA ILE A 75 -5.97 11.86 5.34
C ILE A 75 -5.50 11.43 6.73
N SER A 76 -4.22 11.08 6.88
CA SER A 76 -3.64 10.73 8.19
C SER A 76 -3.87 11.85 9.22
N SER A 77 -3.82 13.12 8.79
CA SER A 77 -4.07 14.27 9.66
C SER A 77 -5.54 14.44 10.09
N LEU A 78 -6.48 13.77 9.42
CA LEU A 78 -7.92 13.79 9.73
C LEU A 78 -8.33 12.75 10.78
N GLY A 79 -7.39 11.93 11.29
CA GLY A 79 -7.65 10.96 12.35
C GLY A 79 -8.23 9.62 11.88
N VAL A 80 -8.17 9.33 10.58
CA VAL A 80 -8.45 8.01 10.02
C VAL A 80 -7.19 7.43 9.38
N GLU A 81 -6.99 6.12 9.51
CA GLU A 81 -5.79 5.45 9.01
C GLU A 81 -5.83 5.33 7.48
N PRO A 82 -4.88 5.91 6.74
CA PRO A 82 -4.73 5.62 5.32
C PRO A 82 -4.06 4.25 5.12
N LEU A 83 -4.54 3.49 4.14
CA LEU A 83 -3.90 2.31 3.56
C LEU A 83 -3.52 2.64 2.12
N VAL A 84 -2.26 3.01 1.89
CA VAL A 84 -1.81 3.48 0.57
C VAL A 84 -1.52 2.29 -0.33
N HIS A 85 -2.16 2.22 -1.52
CA HIS A 85 -1.71 1.28 -2.55
C HIS A 85 -0.32 1.72 -3.02
N PHE A 86 0.71 0.96 -2.67
CA PHE A 86 2.10 1.31 -2.93
C PHE A 86 2.65 0.41 -4.03
N THR A 87 2.82 0.98 -5.22
CA THR A 87 3.04 0.19 -6.44
C THR A 87 4.40 0.40 -7.09
N CYS A 88 4.93 -0.66 -7.71
CA CYS A 88 6.25 -0.66 -8.35
C CYS A 88 6.26 -0.20 -9.83
N LYS A 89 5.11 -0.11 -10.49
CA LYS A 89 4.98 0.05 -11.95
C LYS A 89 5.78 1.21 -12.55
N ASP A 90 5.87 2.32 -11.82
CA ASP A 90 6.39 3.60 -12.30
C ASP A 90 7.45 4.22 -11.36
N LYS A 91 7.94 3.46 -10.38
CA LYS A 91 8.91 3.93 -9.36
C LYS A 91 10.18 3.09 -9.38
N ASN A 92 11.33 3.76 -9.28
CA ASN A 92 12.61 3.09 -9.06
C ASN A 92 12.90 2.95 -7.56
N ARG A 93 13.92 2.18 -7.18
CA ARG A 93 14.28 1.95 -5.78
C ARG A 93 14.54 3.24 -4.98
N ASN A 94 15.13 4.26 -5.62
CA ASN A 94 15.41 5.54 -4.99
C ASN A 94 14.09 6.26 -4.63
N GLN A 95 13.15 6.31 -5.58
CA GLN A 95 11.83 6.91 -5.35
C GLN A 95 11.02 6.12 -4.30
N LEU A 96 11.08 4.78 -4.33
CA LEU A 96 10.39 3.94 -3.35
C LEU A 96 10.91 4.20 -1.94
N GLU A 97 12.23 4.18 -1.75
CA GLU A 97 12.88 4.45 -0.46
C GLU A 97 12.57 5.87 0.05
N ALA A 98 12.72 6.88 -0.81
CA ALA A 98 12.44 8.27 -0.47
C ALA A 98 10.96 8.51 -0.08
N LEU A 99 10.01 7.84 -0.75
CA LEU A 99 8.60 7.91 -0.40
C LEU A 99 8.31 7.26 0.94
N LEU A 100 8.88 6.09 1.22
CA LEU A 100 8.71 5.40 2.51
C LEU A 100 9.24 6.28 3.66
N TYR A 101 10.38 6.94 3.47
CA TYR A 101 10.90 7.92 4.43
C TYR A 101 9.95 9.09 4.67
N GLY A 102 9.41 9.67 3.60
CA GLY A 102 8.46 10.77 3.68
C GLY A 102 7.14 10.37 4.35
N LEU A 103 6.65 9.17 4.06
CA LEU A 103 5.38 8.67 4.56
C LEU A 103 5.46 8.28 6.04
N GLU A 104 6.53 7.62 6.48
CA GLU A 104 6.77 7.38 7.92
C GLU A 104 6.81 8.70 8.68
N ARG A 105 7.51 9.71 8.15
CA ARG A 105 7.57 11.05 8.75
C ARG A 105 6.19 11.74 8.80
N ALA A 106 5.33 11.46 7.83
CA ALA A 106 3.94 11.92 7.79
C ALA A 106 2.99 11.02 8.63
N THR A 107 3.51 10.05 9.38
CA THR A 107 2.73 9.06 10.16
C THR A 107 1.83 8.16 9.30
N VAL A 108 2.12 8.06 8.01
CA VAL A 108 1.49 7.11 7.08
C VAL A 108 2.26 5.80 7.13
N ARG A 109 1.68 4.81 7.80
CA ARG A 109 2.35 3.54 8.07
C ARG A 109 1.73 2.34 7.37
N ASN A 110 0.50 2.41 6.88
CA ASN A 110 -0.16 1.25 6.29
C ASN A 110 -0.03 1.27 4.76
N PHE A 111 0.51 0.19 4.20
CA PHE A 111 0.74 0.04 2.76
C PHE A 111 0.13 -1.23 2.22
N LEU A 112 -0.50 -1.14 1.05
CA LEU A 112 -0.89 -2.31 0.26
C LEU A 112 0.05 -2.43 -0.94
N VAL A 113 1.01 -3.35 -0.85
CA VAL A 113 2.11 -3.46 -1.80
C VAL A 113 1.74 -4.36 -2.98
N MET A 114 1.96 -3.84 -4.19
CA MET A 114 1.61 -4.56 -5.43
C MET A 114 2.45 -4.12 -6.62
N SER A 115 2.43 -4.90 -7.70
CA SER A 115 3.15 -4.55 -8.93
C SER A 115 2.62 -3.25 -9.56
N GLY A 116 1.29 -3.07 -9.50
CA GLY A 116 0.58 -2.02 -10.23
C GLY A 116 0.25 -2.45 -11.67
N ASP A 117 -0.74 -1.79 -12.25
CA ASP A 117 -1.11 -1.99 -13.65
C ASP A 117 -0.04 -1.43 -14.58
N TYR A 118 0.08 -2.00 -15.78
CA TYR A 118 0.99 -1.46 -16.80
C TYR A 118 0.57 -0.03 -17.16
N THR A 119 1.53 0.85 -17.39
CA THR A 119 1.25 2.26 -17.69
C THR A 119 0.75 2.41 -19.14
N TYR A 120 -0.37 3.10 -19.36
CA TYR A 120 -0.97 3.21 -20.70
C TYR A 120 -1.10 4.65 -21.20
N THR A 121 -1.34 5.61 -20.31
CA THR A 121 -1.63 7.00 -20.68
C THR A 121 -0.69 7.99 -20.00
N GLY A 122 -0.72 9.24 -20.42
CA GLY A 122 0.17 10.29 -19.92
C GLY A 122 0.12 11.56 -20.76
N TYR A 123 0.87 12.58 -20.34
CA TYR A 123 1.03 13.81 -21.11
C TYR A 123 1.82 13.50 -22.39
N GLN A 124 1.18 13.68 -23.54
CA GLN A 124 1.80 13.49 -24.87
C GLN A 124 2.40 12.09 -25.11
N GLY A 125 1.98 11.06 -24.36
CA GLY A 125 2.44 9.70 -24.57
C GLY A 125 2.27 8.79 -23.35
N ARG A 126 2.69 7.54 -23.51
CA ARG A 126 2.72 6.53 -22.45
C ARG A 126 3.94 6.76 -21.54
N SER A 127 3.74 6.76 -20.23
CA SER A 127 4.84 6.87 -19.27
C SER A 127 5.76 5.65 -19.31
N LYS A 128 7.01 5.82 -18.87
CA LYS A 128 7.99 4.72 -18.82
C LYS A 128 7.55 3.68 -17.77
N PRO A 129 7.43 2.39 -18.14
CA PRO A 129 7.28 1.31 -17.17
C PRO A 129 8.63 1.10 -16.47
N VAL A 130 8.70 1.33 -15.17
CA VAL A 130 9.96 1.30 -14.42
C VAL A 130 10.23 -0.08 -13.85
N PHE A 131 9.34 -0.61 -13.01
CA PHE A 131 9.43 -1.96 -12.42
C PHE A 131 10.84 -2.33 -11.91
N ASP A 132 11.55 -1.40 -11.26
CA ASP A 132 12.93 -1.61 -10.79
C ASP A 132 13.00 -2.63 -9.64
N LEU A 133 12.00 -2.60 -8.76
CA LEU A 133 11.75 -3.63 -7.75
C LEU A 133 10.42 -4.32 -8.07
N ASP A 134 10.36 -5.63 -7.90
CA ASP A 134 9.08 -6.33 -7.81
C ASP A 134 8.49 -6.23 -6.37
N PRO A 135 7.22 -6.59 -6.14
CA PRO A 135 6.61 -6.51 -4.81
C PRO A 135 7.33 -7.30 -3.72
N THR A 136 7.90 -8.47 -4.05
CA THR A 136 8.65 -9.29 -3.09
C THR A 136 9.92 -8.56 -2.67
N GLN A 137 10.64 -7.95 -3.62
CA GLN A 137 11.82 -7.14 -3.32
C GLN A 137 11.46 -5.88 -2.52
N LEU A 138 10.31 -5.27 -2.80
CA LEU A 138 9.81 -4.12 -2.04
C LEU A 138 9.43 -4.50 -0.60
N PHE A 139 8.85 -5.67 -0.36
CA PHE A 139 8.69 -6.19 1.01
C PHE A 139 10.05 -6.35 1.70
N GLY A 140 11.06 -6.89 1.01
CA GLY A 140 12.41 -6.99 1.55
C GLY A 140 13.00 -5.63 1.94
N LEU A 141 12.77 -4.58 1.13
CA LEU A 141 13.16 -3.21 1.47
C LEU A 141 12.41 -2.71 2.73
N ILE A 142 11.09 -2.88 2.79
CA ILE A 142 10.27 -2.46 3.94
C ILE A 142 10.72 -3.18 5.22
N SER A 143 11.00 -4.47 5.15
CA SER A 143 11.53 -5.26 6.27
C SER A 143 12.88 -4.71 6.75
N ALA A 144 13.82 -4.44 5.83
CA ALA A 144 15.12 -3.88 6.18
C ALA A 144 15.00 -2.47 6.81
N LEU A 145 14.05 -1.65 6.35
CA LEU A 145 13.75 -0.34 6.95
C LEU A 145 13.19 -0.47 8.38
N ASN A 146 12.28 -1.42 8.60
CA ASN A 146 11.73 -1.70 9.92
C ASN A 146 12.77 -2.28 10.90
N GLU A 147 13.76 -3.02 10.40
CA GLU A 147 14.88 -3.55 11.19
C GLU A 147 15.96 -2.51 11.50
N GLY A 148 15.97 -1.39 10.77
CA GLY A 148 16.99 -0.35 10.83
C GLY A 148 18.02 -0.59 9.73
N LEU A 149 17.80 0.05 8.58
CA LEU A 149 18.61 -0.17 7.39
C LEU A 149 20.06 0.30 7.61
N GLU A 150 21.03 -0.56 7.29
CA GLU A 150 22.44 -0.20 7.27
C GLU A 150 22.78 0.49 5.96
N VAL A 151 23.32 1.72 6.03
CA VAL A 151 23.67 2.52 4.86
C VAL A 151 25.14 2.96 4.91
N PRO A 152 25.85 2.95 3.78
CA PRO A 152 27.21 3.45 3.70
C PRO A 152 27.23 4.99 3.65
N ILE A 153 28.01 5.62 4.52
CA ILE A 153 28.27 7.07 4.53
C ILE A 153 29.78 7.29 4.65
N LEU A 154 30.36 7.90 3.61
CA LEU A 154 31.78 8.32 3.57
C LEU A 154 32.77 7.20 3.99
N GLY A 155 32.54 5.98 3.53
CA GLY A 155 33.41 4.82 3.81
C GLY A 155 33.21 4.16 5.17
N ARG A 156 32.19 4.55 5.93
CA ARG A 156 31.70 3.85 7.12
C ARG A 156 30.27 3.39 6.90
N SER A 157 29.79 2.41 7.66
CA SER A 157 28.37 2.10 7.71
C SER A 157 27.71 2.77 8.92
N THR A 158 26.45 3.15 8.76
CA THR A 158 25.59 3.59 9.86
C THR A 158 24.26 2.86 9.76
N THR A 159 23.69 2.52 10.90
CA THR A 159 22.33 1.98 10.99
C THR A 159 21.37 3.15 11.16
N LEU A 160 20.34 3.22 10.32
CA LEU A 160 19.27 4.19 10.43
C LEU A 160 18.32 3.82 11.57
N SER A 161 17.53 4.80 12.05
CA SER A 161 16.45 4.52 13.00
C SER A 161 15.42 3.59 12.37
N GLN A 162 14.91 2.65 13.17
CA GLN A 162 13.87 1.72 12.74
C GLN A 162 12.59 2.47 12.35
N MET A 163 11.94 1.98 11.30
CA MET A 163 10.61 2.42 10.90
C MET A 163 9.53 1.50 11.44
N HIS A 164 8.27 1.92 11.34
CA HIS A 164 7.12 1.17 11.82
C HIS A 164 6.08 0.99 10.71
N LEU A 165 6.56 0.65 9.53
CA LEU A 165 5.76 0.42 8.34
C LEU A 165 5.00 -0.90 8.48
N TYR A 166 3.72 -0.87 8.16
CA TYR A 166 2.80 -2.00 8.18
C TYR A 166 2.33 -2.33 6.76
N ALA A 167 2.92 -3.36 6.14
CA ALA A 167 2.74 -3.64 4.72
C ALA A 167 2.02 -4.96 4.45
N GLY A 168 0.96 -4.90 3.64
CA GLY A 168 0.15 -6.06 3.24
C GLY A 168 0.33 -6.43 1.78
N ALA A 169 0.13 -7.71 1.47
CA ALA A 169 0.23 -8.28 0.14
C ALA A 169 -1.15 -8.43 -0.52
N VAL A 170 -1.18 -8.26 -1.85
CA VAL A 170 -2.34 -8.63 -2.66
C VAL A 170 -2.19 -10.02 -3.25
N VAL A 171 -3.29 -10.79 -3.25
CA VAL A 171 -3.43 -12.10 -3.92
C VAL A 171 -4.78 -12.19 -4.64
N SER A 172 -4.85 -12.94 -5.74
CA SER A 172 -6.12 -13.19 -6.44
C SER A 172 -6.42 -14.69 -6.45
N PRO A 173 -7.29 -15.20 -5.56
CA PRO A 173 -7.70 -16.61 -5.59
C PRO A 173 -8.71 -16.90 -6.72
N PHE A 174 -9.21 -15.86 -7.40
CA PHE A 174 -10.31 -15.95 -8.36
C PHE A 174 -9.90 -16.21 -9.82
N LYS A 175 -8.72 -16.76 -10.06
CA LYS A 175 -8.31 -17.12 -11.43
C LYS A 175 -9.17 -18.25 -12.00
N ALA A 176 -9.27 -18.30 -13.32
CA ALA A 176 -10.14 -19.25 -14.01
C ALA A 176 -9.55 -20.66 -13.95
N LEU A 177 -8.25 -20.78 -14.19
CA LEU A 177 -7.52 -22.04 -14.20
C LEU A 177 -6.77 -22.26 -12.88
N GLU A 178 -6.78 -23.48 -12.37
CA GLU A 178 -6.04 -23.86 -11.17
C GLU A 178 -4.54 -23.57 -11.30
N SER A 179 -3.95 -23.81 -12.47
CA SER A 179 -2.55 -23.50 -12.75
C SER A 179 -2.22 -22.01 -12.58
N GLU A 180 -3.16 -21.12 -12.89
CA GLU A 180 -3.01 -19.68 -12.67
C GLU A 180 -3.15 -19.31 -11.18
N VAL A 181 -4.08 -19.96 -10.46
CA VAL A 181 -4.26 -19.80 -9.01
C VAL A 181 -3.00 -20.22 -8.26
N MET A 182 -2.42 -21.38 -8.60
CA MET A 182 -1.20 -21.89 -7.95
C MET A 182 -0.02 -20.94 -8.10
N GLY A 183 0.09 -20.26 -9.25
CA GLY A 183 1.08 -19.19 -9.44
C GLY A 183 0.85 -17.99 -8.51
N GLN A 184 -0.40 -17.65 -8.18
CA GLN A 184 -0.71 -16.59 -7.20
C GLN A 184 -0.28 -17.00 -5.79
N TYR A 185 -0.54 -18.25 -5.37
CA TYR A 185 -0.14 -18.74 -4.05
C TYR A 185 1.38 -18.90 -3.89
N PHE A 186 2.08 -19.34 -4.94
CA PHE A 186 3.55 -19.39 -4.90
C PHE A 186 4.17 -17.98 -4.77
N LYS A 187 3.61 -16.98 -5.47
CA LYS A 187 4.02 -15.58 -5.31
C LYS A 187 3.66 -15.04 -3.94
N LEU A 188 2.49 -15.39 -3.41
CA LEU A 188 2.08 -14.98 -2.07
C LEU A 188 3.04 -15.53 -1.00
N ARG A 189 3.44 -16.81 -1.08
CA ARG A 189 4.43 -17.39 -0.16
C ARG A 189 5.73 -16.59 -0.14
N GLN A 190 6.25 -16.22 -1.31
CA GLN A 190 7.47 -15.40 -1.40
C GLN A 190 7.30 -14.01 -0.76
N LYS A 191 6.13 -13.36 -0.93
CA LYS A 191 5.83 -12.07 -0.29
C LYS A 191 5.75 -12.21 1.23
N LEU A 192 5.17 -13.29 1.74
CA LEU A 192 5.12 -13.58 3.19
C LEU A 192 6.53 -13.80 3.75
N GLU A 193 7.37 -14.58 3.05
CA GLU A 193 8.77 -14.80 3.42
C GLU A 193 9.61 -13.51 3.40
N ALA A 194 9.26 -12.56 2.52
CA ALA A 194 9.91 -11.25 2.45
C ALA A 194 9.39 -10.24 3.49
N GLY A 195 8.34 -10.57 4.25
CA GLY A 195 7.84 -9.77 5.37
C GLY A 195 6.46 -9.12 5.19
N ALA A 196 5.62 -9.60 4.26
CA ALA A 196 4.22 -9.17 4.21
C ALA A 196 3.47 -9.53 5.52
N GLN A 197 2.75 -8.58 6.10
CA GLN A 197 2.17 -8.70 7.45
C GLN A 197 0.66 -8.98 7.45
N PHE A 198 -0.03 -8.70 6.35
CA PHE A 198 -1.44 -9.05 6.13
C PHE A 198 -1.70 -9.29 4.64
N ILE A 199 -2.90 -9.79 4.32
CA ILE A 199 -3.28 -10.12 2.94
C ILE A 199 -4.62 -9.46 2.62
N VAL A 200 -4.70 -8.85 1.44
CA VAL A 200 -5.97 -8.41 0.83
C VAL A 200 -6.18 -9.20 -0.45
N THR A 201 -7.35 -9.82 -0.59
CA THR A 201 -7.71 -10.53 -1.82
C THR A 201 -8.26 -9.57 -2.85
N GLN A 202 -7.95 -9.80 -4.13
CA GLN A 202 -8.65 -9.11 -5.22
C GLN A 202 -10.15 -9.45 -5.22
N LEU A 203 -11.01 -8.57 -5.74
CA LEU A 203 -12.45 -8.82 -5.90
C LEU A 203 -12.71 -10.16 -6.64
N GLY A 204 -13.71 -10.90 -6.15
CA GLY A 204 -14.21 -12.10 -6.78
C GLY A 204 -15.67 -12.37 -6.42
N TYR A 205 -16.35 -13.12 -7.28
CA TYR A 205 -17.78 -13.44 -7.15
C TYR A 205 -18.06 -14.89 -6.73
N ASP A 206 -17.02 -15.73 -6.60
CA ASP A 206 -17.17 -17.12 -6.14
C ASP A 206 -16.72 -17.23 -4.69
N ALA A 207 -17.66 -17.13 -3.75
CA ALA A 207 -17.40 -17.31 -2.32
C ALA A 207 -16.73 -18.66 -2.02
N ARG A 208 -16.81 -19.65 -2.92
CA ARG A 208 -16.17 -20.94 -2.72
C ARG A 208 -14.67 -20.97 -2.95
N LYS A 209 -14.10 -19.87 -3.43
CA LYS A 209 -12.65 -19.74 -3.60
C LYS A 209 -11.95 -19.13 -2.38
N PHE A 210 -12.68 -18.89 -1.30
CA PHE A 210 -12.17 -18.35 -0.03
C PHE A 210 -11.85 -19.42 1.03
N HIS A 211 -11.97 -20.72 0.69
CA HIS A 211 -11.76 -21.84 1.61
C HIS A 211 -10.30 -22.26 1.71
#